data_AF-A0A6F9A985-F1
#
_entry.id   AF-A0A6F9A985-F1
#
_cell.length_a   1.000
_cell.length_b   1.000
_cell.length_c   1.000
_cell.angle_alpha   90.00
_cell.angle_beta   90.00
_cell.angle_gamma   90.00
#
_symmetry.space_group_name_H-M   'P 1'
#
loop_
_entity.id
_entity.type
_entity.pdbx_description
1 polymer ?
#
loop_
_entity_poly.entity_id
_entity_poly.type
_entity_poly.pdbx_seq_one_letter_code
_entity_poly.pdbx_strand_id
1 'polypeptide(L)'
;MKNFLSEQVHLMCYRICVRALTAIITYHDSENKPKNGGICVANHTSPIDVIILASDGCYAMVGQIHGGLMGVIQKSMVKACPHIWFERSEVKDRHLVAKRLSDHVEDKTKLPILIFPEGTCINNTSVMMFKKGSFEIGSTVYPVAIKYDPRFGDAFWNSSQFGMVNYLLRMMSSWAIVCSVWYLPPMSREERMLSSLPIGLKQLSPGKEGWWTCYDYFWNSIVIMETYTDVLLVTANVGSLFDNVGEIESDWLREFFGTVQSHKPRFIALHFQEVGGKDYMINMGHAENFFWNIESSEEMRDFDRVCIYVDNHFKNVDSFTALGSMYFIHKSLKNIYQYDFNVKAFKAVSGQNKYVGSLDGATTVEKEKFPKNFWPDFKWSRKGFMRTRWIIHNQGLDLVNVHLFHDASNLIACNASPSIYSANRQKALRYVINRISASSYTPLPFFLFGDFNFRLDTLSLVQNLSTSAEVQTVKKDSSNEVEKIICEEKDNDHKILLHIETKMFAYLHQAVFREDNGRAILKYDKETAAFQDVIAEEDILFPPSYPYSEDYSKPTQYMNTRCPSWCDRILMSHTAQDIIHRPVFLSFALKTNGH
;
A
#
# COMPACT_ATOMS: atom_id res chain seq x y z
N MET A 1 8.25 51.79 -9.66
CA MET A 1 7.65 51.77 -11.01
C MET A 1 8.45 50.90 -11.99
N LYS A 2 9.75 51.16 -12.21
CA LYS A 2 10.60 50.38 -13.13
C LYS A 2 10.66 48.87 -12.81
N ASN A 3 10.90 48.50 -11.55
CA ASN A 3 11.01 47.08 -11.14
C ASN A 3 9.67 46.34 -11.28
N PHE A 4 8.59 46.94 -10.80
CA PHE A 4 7.23 46.39 -10.95
C PHE A 4 6.86 46.16 -12.42
N LEU A 5 7.12 47.13 -13.30
CA LEU A 5 6.86 46.98 -14.73
C LEU A 5 7.74 45.88 -15.35
N SER A 6 9.01 45.78 -14.92
CA SER A 6 9.93 44.73 -15.37
C SER A 6 9.40 43.34 -15.00
N GLU A 7 8.95 43.15 -13.76
CA GLU A 7 8.36 41.87 -13.29
C GLU A 7 7.10 41.49 -14.07
N GLN A 8 6.19 42.44 -14.31
CA GLN A 8 4.97 42.18 -15.09
C GLN A 8 5.27 41.79 -16.54
N VAL A 9 6.23 42.49 -17.18
CA VAL A 9 6.67 42.16 -18.53
C VAL A 9 7.35 40.79 -18.57
N HIS A 10 8.19 40.48 -17.58
CA HIS A 10 8.87 39.19 -17.47
C HIS A 10 7.87 38.04 -17.36
N LEU A 11 6.92 38.12 -16.42
CA LEU A 11 5.85 37.13 -16.26
C LEU A 11 5.02 36.97 -17.53
N MET A 12 4.67 38.09 -18.20
CA MET A 12 3.92 38.04 -19.45
C MET A 12 4.70 37.31 -20.55
N CYS A 13 6.00 37.57 -20.70
CA CYS A 13 6.85 36.88 -21.67
C CYS A 13 6.89 35.36 -21.41
N TYR A 14 7.12 34.92 -20.17
CA TYR A 14 7.15 33.48 -19.87
C TYR A 14 5.79 32.81 -20.03
N ARG A 15 4.69 33.50 -19.70
CA ARG A 15 3.33 33.00 -19.97
C ARG A 15 3.05 32.84 -21.46
N ILE A 16 3.58 33.74 -22.30
CA ILE A 16 3.53 33.58 -23.76
C ILE A 16 4.35 32.35 -24.19
N CYS A 17 5.55 32.15 -23.65
CA CYS A 17 6.37 30.97 -23.93
C CYS A 17 5.67 29.66 -23.52
N VAL A 18 5.07 29.60 -22.33
CA VAL A 18 4.29 28.44 -21.86
C VAL A 18 3.14 28.13 -22.81
N ARG A 19 2.41 29.16 -23.27
CA ARG A 19 1.34 28.98 -24.27
C ARG A 19 1.87 28.49 -25.61
N ALA A 20 3.01 28.98 -26.07
CA ALA A 20 3.67 28.51 -27.30
C ALA A 20 4.12 27.04 -27.20
N LEU A 21 4.40 26.55 -25.99
CA LEU A 21 4.70 25.16 -25.70
C LEU A 21 3.46 24.30 -25.46
N THR A 22 2.24 24.84 -25.60
CA THR A 22 0.98 24.16 -25.24
C THR A 22 0.97 23.59 -23.82
N ALA A 23 1.69 24.24 -22.90
CA ALA A 23 1.87 23.75 -21.55
C ALA A 23 0.65 24.04 -20.67
N ILE A 24 0.15 23.01 -20.00
CA ILE A 24 -0.95 23.07 -19.02
C ILE A 24 -0.33 22.78 -17.65
N ILE A 25 -0.31 23.79 -16.79
CA ILE A 25 0.42 23.75 -15.52
C ILE A 25 -0.57 23.83 -14.36
N THR A 26 -0.49 22.88 -13.43
CA THR A 26 -1.21 22.94 -12.14
C THR A 26 -0.22 23.34 -11.04
N TYR A 27 -0.52 24.40 -10.31
CA TYR A 27 0.30 24.88 -9.19
C TYR A 27 -0.34 24.47 -7.86
N HIS A 28 0.47 23.90 -6.97
CA HIS A 28 0.06 23.41 -5.66
C HIS A 28 0.81 24.19 -4.56
N ASP A 29 0.14 24.43 -3.42
CA ASP A 29 0.72 25.01 -2.20
C ASP A 29 1.38 26.39 -2.41
N SER A 30 0.70 27.26 -3.18
CA SER A 30 1.20 28.57 -3.62
C SER A 30 1.62 29.52 -2.48
N GLU A 31 1.20 29.27 -1.25
CA GLU A 31 1.66 29.97 -0.04
C GLU A 31 3.16 29.80 0.24
N ASN A 32 3.76 28.70 -0.25
CA ASN A 32 5.17 28.36 -0.06
C ASN A 32 6.08 28.88 -1.18
N LYS A 33 5.57 29.74 -2.07
CA LYS A 33 6.35 30.27 -3.20
C LYS A 33 7.66 30.93 -2.74
N PRO A 34 8.75 30.77 -3.52
CA PRO A 34 10.03 31.40 -3.26
C PRO A 34 9.92 32.91 -3.09
N LYS A 35 10.53 33.44 -2.03
CA LYS A 35 10.52 34.88 -1.71
C LYS A 35 11.90 35.49 -1.95
N ASN A 36 11.93 36.81 -2.17
CA ASN A 36 13.17 37.55 -2.36
C ASN A 36 14.16 37.32 -1.22
N GLY A 37 15.44 37.22 -1.58
CA GLY A 37 16.50 36.87 -0.65
C GLY A 37 16.44 35.42 -0.13
N GLY A 38 15.81 34.53 -0.89
CA GLY A 38 15.82 33.08 -0.72
C GLY A 38 16.41 32.36 -1.94
N ILE A 39 16.62 31.05 -1.81
CA ILE A 39 17.11 30.18 -2.89
C ILE A 39 16.02 29.18 -3.25
N CYS A 40 15.48 29.28 -4.47
CA CYS A 40 14.60 28.30 -5.07
C CYS A 40 15.41 27.12 -5.61
N VAL A 41 15.05 25.91 -5.20
CA VAL A 41 15.75 24.67 -5.54
C VAL A 41 14.75 23.71 -6.17
N ALA A 42 14.94 23.38 -7.45
CA ALA A 42 14.00 22.55 -8.19
C ALA A 42 14.67 21.34 -8.84
N ASN A 43 13.94 20.23 -9.01
CA ASN A 43 14.41 19.11 -9.83
C ASN A 43 14.49 19.52 -11.31
N HIS A 44 15.38 18.88 -12.08
CA HIS A 44 15.64 19.27 -13.47
C HIS A 44 15.33 18.14 -14.45
N THR A 45 14.12 18.15 -14.99
CA THR A 45 13.67 17.19 -16.01
C THR A 45 13.96 17.70 -17.43
N SER A 46 13.94 19.02 -17.61
CA SER A 46 13.92 19.65 -18.93
C SER A 46 14.51 21.07 -18.91
N PRO A 47 15.13 21.55 -20.01
CA PRO A 47 15.46 22.97 -20.18
C PRO A 47 14.24 23.90 -20.04
N ILE A 48 13.02 23.42 -20.33
CA ILE A 48 11.80 24.22 -20.22
C ILE A 48 11.35 24.39 -18.77
N ASP A 49 11.93 23.69 -17.80
CA ASP A 49 11.62 23.84 -16.36
C ASP A 49 11.75 25.31 -15.91
N VAL A 50 12.74 26.03 -16.46
CA VAL A 50 12.91 27.47 -16.24
C VAL A 50 11.68 28.25 -16.70
N ILE A 51 11.16 27.92 -17.89
CA ILE A 51 10.00 28.59 -18.50
C ILE A 51 8.73 28.28 -17.69
N ILE A 52 8.57 27.03 -17.27
CA ILE A 52 7.45 26.57 -16.44
C ILE A 52 7.42 27.37 -15.13
N LEU A 53 8.50 27.35 -14.36
CA LEU A 53 8.59 28.07 -13.08
C LEU A 53 8.47 29.59 -13.26
N ALA A 54 9.14 30.14 -14.26
CA ALA A 54 9.14 31.59 -14.49
C ALA A 54 7.79 32.16 -14.99
N SER A 55 6.83 31.30 -15.30
CA SER A 55 5.47 31.73 -15.67
C SER A 55 4.57 32.07 -14.47
N ASP A 56 4.98 31.67 -13.27
CA ASP A 56 4.27 31.88 -11.99
C ASP A 56 5.13 32.59 -10.91
N GLY A 57 6.41 32.84 -11.19
CA GLY A 57 7.30 33.66 -10.37
C GLY A 57 8.47 34.24 -11.17
N CYS A 58 9.18 35.24 -10.63
CA CYS A 58 10.39 35.77 -11.25
C CYS A 58 11.63 35.28 -10.51
N TYR A 59 12.64 34.81 -11.25
CA TYR A 59 13.84 34.19 -10.68
C TYR A 59 15.13 34.77 -11.25
N ALA A 60 16.12 34.96 -10.39
CA ALA A 60 17.49 35.15 -10.81
C ALA A 60 18.08 33.78 -11.18
N MET A 61 18.71 33.68 -12.34
CA MET A 61 19.27 32.42 -12.83
C MET A 61 20.77 32.42 -12.58
N VAL A 62 21.33 31.24 -12.35
CA VAL A 62 22.77 31.05 -12.23
C VAL A 62 23.27 30.28 -13.44
N GLY A 63 24.26 30.81 -14.15
CA GLY A 63 24.81 30.10 -15.30
C GLY A 63 26.19 30.58 -15.75
N GLN A 64 26.75 29.88 -16.72
CA GLN A 64 28.01 30.27 -17.35
C GLN A 64 27.75 31.25 -18.50
N ILE A 65 28.66 32.21 -18.71
CA ILE A 65 28.62 33.11 -19.87
C ILE A 65 28.94 32.30 -21.14
N HIS A 66 28.12 32.48 -22.18
CA HIS A 66 28.28 31.87 -23.50
C HIS A 66 28.58 32.93 -24.56
N GLY A 67 29.32 32.55 -25.61
CA GLY A 67 29.53 33.38 -26.80
C GLY A 67 28.40 33.25 -27.83
N GLY A 68 28.54 33.93 -28.97
CA GLY A 68 27.61 33.83 -30.10
C GLY A 68 26.20 34.37 -29.81
N LEU A 69 25.18 33.83 -30.48
CA LEU A 69 23.78 34.25 -30.35
C LEU A 69 23.27 34.14 -28.91
N MET A 70 23.64 33.08 -28.19
CA MET A 70 23.29 32.89 -26.78
C MET A 70 23.88 33.98 -25.88
N GLY A 71 25.10 34.46 -26.18
CA GLY A 71 25.71 35.58 -25.45
C GLY A 71 24.98 36.91 -25.66
N VAL A 72 24.41 37.13 -26.85
CA VAL A 72 23.58 38.33 -27.14
C VAL A 72 22.25 38.25 -26.37
N ILE A 73 21.64 37.08 -26.30
CA ILE A 73 20.42 36.83 -25.52
C ILE A 73 20.70 37.03 -24.02
N GLN A 74 21.78 36.44 -23.49
CA GLN A 74 22.19 36.62 -22.09
C GLN A 74 22.41 38.11 -21.74
N LYS A 75 23.11 38.87 -22.58
CA LYS A 75 23.33 40.32 -22.37
C LYS A 75 22.04 41.13 -22.35
N SER A 76 21.04 40.76 -23.14
CA SER A 76 19.72 41.39 -23.14
C SER A 76 18.90 41.03 -21.89
N MET A 77 18.97 39.77 -21.44
CA MET A 77 18.28 39.31 -20.22
C MET A 77 18.84 39.99 -18.95
N VAL A 78 20.16 40.18 -18.85
CA VAL A 78 20.80 40.87 -17.71
C VAL A 78 20.33 42.33 -17.55
N LYS A 79 19.99 43.00 -18.65
CA LYS A 79 19.45 44.37 -18.60
C LYS A 79 18.03 44.43 -18.02
N ALA A 80 17.28 43.34 -18.07
CA ALA A 80 15.91 43.24 -17.58
C ALA A 80 15.82 42.64 -16.17
N CYS A 81 16.73 41.72 -15.82
CA CYS A 81 16.78 41.01 -14.55
C CYS A 81 18.24 40.73 -14.14
N PRO A 82 18.65 40.99 -12.88
CA PRO A 82 20.01 40.76 -12.41
C PRO A 82 20.30 39.26 -12.21
N HIS A 83 20.46 38.52 -13.30
CA HIS A 83 20.91 37.13 -13.28
C HIS A 83 22.42 37.03 -12.93
N ILE A 84 22.82 35.91 -12.33
CA ILE A 84 24.18 35.68 -11.83
C ILE A 84 24.94 34.85 -12.87
N TRP A 85 25.91 35.48 -13.54
CA TRP A 85 26.71 34.81 -14.56
C TRP A 85 28.17 34.68 -14.13
N PHE A 86 28.78 33.55 -14.46
CA PHE A 86 30.17 33.25 -14.18
C PHE A 86 30.97 33.03 -15.48
N GLU A 87 32.21 33.51 -15.52
CA GLU A 87 33.14 33.10 -16.57
C GLU A 87 33.57 31.64 -16.36
N ARG A 88 33.92 30.93 -17.45
CA ARG A 88 34.30 29.51 -17.40
C ARG A 88 35.51 29.25 -16.46
N SER A 89 36.40 30.22 -16.30
CA SER A 89 37.52 30.22 -15.35
C SER A 89 37.06 30.36 -13.90
N GLU A 90 36.04 31.18 -13.63
CA GLU A 90 35.53 31.51 -12.29
C GLU A 90 34.68 30.41 -11.68
N VAL A 91 33.99 29.59 -12.48
CA VAL A 91 33.13 28.48 -12.00
C VAL A 91 33.92 27.45 -11.16
N LYS A 92 35.25 27.39 -11.31
CA LYS A 92 36.12 26.51 -10.53
C LYS A 92 36.43 27.05 -9.12
N ASP A 93 36.25 28.35 -8.88
CA ASP A 93 36.47 28.97 -7.57
C ASP A 93 35.19 28.93 -6.72
N ARG A 94 35.12 27.92 -5.85
CA ARG A 94 33.97 27.71 -4.95
C ARG A 94 33.73 28.90 -4.00
N HIS A 95 34.79 29.60 -3.61
CA HIS A 95 34.70 30.70 -2.66
C HIS A 95 34.10 31.95 -3.32
N LEU A 96 34.51 32.23 -4.56
CA LEU A 96 33.95 33.31 -5.37
C LEU A 96 32.47 33.07 -5.70
N VAL A 97 32.09 31.83 -6.03
CA VAL A 97 30.70 31.45 -6.30
C VAL A 97 29.84 31.64 -5.04
N ALA A 98 30.27 31.10 -3.90
CA ALA A 98 29.55 31.24 -2.64
C ALA A 98 29.37 32.71 -2.24
N LYS A 99 30.42 33.52 -2.37
CA LYS A 99 30.36 34.96 -2.06
C LYS A 99 29.35 35.70 -2.92
N ARG A 100 29.37 35.54 -4.25
CA ARG A 100 28.39 36.21 -5.15
C ARG A 100 26.95 35.80 -4.87
N LEU A 101 26.72 34.54 -4.54
CA LEU A 101 25.39 34.06 -4.18
C LEU A 101 24.93 34.64 -2.84
N SER A 102 25.81 34.72 -1.84
CA SER A 102 25.53 35.40 -0.56
C SER A 102 25.20 36.88 -0.75
N ASP A 103 26.04 37.62 -1.49
CA ASP A 103 25.82 39.06 -1.78
C ASP A 103 24.48 39.30 -2.52
N HIS A 104 24.02 38.33 -3.32
CA HIS A 104 22.73 38.40 -4.00
C HIS A 104 21.56 38.13 -3.05
N VAL A 105 21.68 37.14 -2.18
CA VAL A 105 20.67 36.75 -1.19
C VAL A 105 20.46 37.81 -0.10
N GLU A 106 21.52 38.52 0.29
CA GLU A 106 21.47 39.59 1.29
C GLU A 106 20.66 40.79 0.81
N ASP A 107 20.70 41.08 -0.50
CA ASP A 107 19.90 42.14 -1.12
C ASP A 107 18.46 41.67 -1.38
N LYS A 108 17.56 41.97 -0.44
CA LYS A 108 16.13 41.61 -0.51
C LYS A 108 15.36 42.31 -1.64
N THR A 109 15.99 43.26 -2.36
CA THR A 109 15.39 43.85 -3.57
C THR A 109 15.59 42.98 -4.81
N LYS A 110 16.49 41.99 -4.74
CA LYS A 110 16.75 41.04 -5.82
C LYS A 110 15.83 39.82 -5.75
N LEU A 111 15.57 39.25 -6.92
CA LEU A 111 14.75 38.06 -7.09
C LEU A 111 15.39 36.83 -6.44
N PRO A 112 14.58 35.84 -5.99
CA PRO A 112 15.09 34.57 -5.50
C PRO A 112 15.96 33.88 -6.55
N ILE A 113 17.01 33.21 -6.11
CA ILE A 113 17.94 32.49 -6.98
C ILE A 113 17.31 31.15 -7.33
N LEU A 114 17.19 30.80 -8.62
CA LEU A 114 16.78 29.47 -9.07
C LEU A 114 18.00 28.60 -9.37
N ILE A 115 18.08 27.45 -8.71
CA ILE A 115 19.15 26.46 -8.86
C ILE A 115 18.54 25.08 -9.16
N PHE A 116 19.13 24.40 -10.13
CA PHE A 116 18.83 23.03 -10.52
C PHE A 116 19.99 22.09 -10.12
N PRO A 117 19.73 20.79 -9.90
CA PRO A 117 20.79 19.81 -9.72
C PRO A 117 21.60 19.70 -11.02
N GLU A 118 22.89 19.41 -10.88
CA GLU A 118 23.94 19.65 -11.89
C GLU A 118 23.55 19.35 -13.34
N GLY A 119 23.59 20.38 -14.21
CA GLY A 119 23.95 20.41 -15.64
C GLY A 119 23.32 19.46 -16.66
N THR A 120 22.58 18.46 -16.22
CA THR A 120 22.00 17.38 -17.00
C THR A 120 20.56 17.20 -16.57
N CYS A 121 19.67 17.21 -17.55
CA CYS A 121 18.29 16.81 -17.33
C CYS A 121 18.23 15.33 -16.99
N ILE A 122 17.31 14.93 -16.11
CA ILE A 122 17.13 13.55 -15.65
C ILE A 122 15.68 13.15 -15.87
N ASN A 123 15.44 11.90 -16.25
CA ASN A 123 14.09 11.36 -16.28
C ASN A 123 13.59 11.27 -14.82
N ASN A 124 12.34 11.60 -14.55
CA ASN A 124 11.76 11.71 -13.18
C ASN A 124 11.75 10.42 -12.32
N THR A 125 12.62 9.46 -12.60
CA THR A 125 12.93 8.26 -11.82
C THR A 125 14.02 8.46 -10.77
N SER A 126 14.79 9.57 -10.83
CA SER A 126 15.80 9.93 -9.82
C SER A 126 16.08 11.44 -9.81
N VAL A 127 16.56 11.97 -8.68
CA VAL A 127 17.05 13.36 -8.56
C VAL A 127 18.57 13.31 -8.32
N MET A 128 19.33 14.13 -9.04
CA MET A 128 20.77 14.23 -8.82
C MET A 128 21.12 15.08 -7.59
N MET A 129 22.25 14.74 -6.97
CA MET A 129 22.79 15.52 -5.86
C MET A 129 23.13 16.93 -6.30
N PHE A 130 22.73 17.92 -5.50
CA PHE A 130 23.20 19.28 -5.69
C PHE A 130 24.63 19.46 -5.17
N LYS A 131 25.38 20.41 -5.73
CA LYS A 131 26.71 20.76 -5.21
C LYS A 131 26.57 21.49 -3.87
N LYS A 132 27.32 21.01 -2.87
CA LYS A 132 27.38 21.53 -1.50
C LYS A 132 27.48 23.07 -1.41
N GLY A 133 28.26 23.69 -2.31
CA GLY A 133 28.48 25.15 -2.30
C GLY A 133 27.22 26.00 -2.53
N SER A 134 26.16 25.45 -3.13
CA SER A 134 24.89 26.16 -3.34
C SER A 134 24.04 26.30 -2.07
N PHE A 135 24.38 25.57 -0.99
CA PHE A 135 23.66 25.56 0.29
C PHE A 135 24.51 26.05 1.47
N GLU A 136 25.76 26.44 1.23
CA GLU A 136 26.62 27.08 2.25
C GLU A 136 26.21 28.52 2.54
N ILE A 137 25.33 29.10 1.70
CA ILE A 137 24.74 30.43 1.88
C ILE A 137 23.65 30.31 2.94
N GLY A 138 23.75 31.05 4.05
CA GLY A 138 22.80 31.02 5.19
C GLY A 138 21.42 31.61 4.89
N SER A 139 20.82 31.23 3.76
CA SER A 139 19.52 31.68 3.27
C SER A 139 18.40 30.67 3.52
N THR A 140 17.16 31.12 3.45
CA THR A 140 16.00 30.24 3.35
C THR A 140 16.00 29.54 1.99
N VAL A 141 15.90 28.21 2.03
CA VAL A 141 15.77 27.37 0.84
C VAL A 141 14.28 27.11 0.60
N TYR A 142 13.84 27.32 -0.64
CA TYR A 142 12.47 27.07 -1.09
C TYR A 142 12.49 25.90 -2.08
N PRO A 143 12.12 24.70 -1.65
CA PRO A 143 12.17 23.54 -2.51
C PRO A 143 10.93 23.52 -3.43
N VAL A 144 11.13 23.20 -4.70
CA VAL A 144 10.07 23.14 -5.70
C VAL A 144 10.16 21.83 -6.48
N ALA A 145 9.04 21.16 -6.65
CA ALA A 145 8.94 19.93 -7.41
C ALA A 145 8.20 20.18 -8.73
N ILE A 146 8.72 19.64 -9.83
CA ILE A 146 8.06 19.66 -11.16
C ILE A 146 7.91 18.22 -11.64
N LYS A 147 6.71 17.84 -12.06
CA LYS A 147 6.45 16.53 -12.66
C LYS A 147 5.65 16.68 -13.94
N TYR A 148 6.19 16.14 -15.02
CA TYR A 148 5.52 16.05 -16.31
C TYR A 148 4.72 14.77 -16.40
N ASP A 149 3.53 14.83 -17.02
CA ASP A 149 2.72 13.67 -17.33
C ASP A 149 3.15 13.07 -18.68
N PRO A 150 3.81 11.90 -18.68
CA PRO A 150 4.36 11.31 -19.90
C PRO A 150 3.28 10.87 -20.90
N ARG A 151 1.99 10.82 -20.49
CA ARG A 151 0.88 10.47 -21.39
C ARG A 151 0.64 11.54 -22.47
N PHE A 152 1.00 12.80 -22.18
CA PHE A 152 0.76 13.93 -23.09
C PHE A 152 2.00 14.33 -23.88
N GLY A 153 3.19 14.02 -23.37
CA GLY A 153 4.46 14.21 -24.08
C GLY A 153 5.67 13.91 -23.19
N ASP A 154 6.76 13.43 -23.81
CA ASP A 154 8.03 13.21 -23.10
C ASP A 154 8.83 14.52 -23.04
N ALA A 155 8.73 15.21 -21.91
CA ALA A 155 9.45 16.46 -21.68
C ALA A 155 10.95 16.25 -21.40
N PHE A 156 11.40 15.02 -21.14
CA PHE A 156 12.79 14.74 -20.79
C PHE A 156 13.73 15.11 -21.93
N TRP A 157 14.74 15.94 -21.64
CA TRP A 157 15.76 16.26 -22.61
C TRP A 157 16.98 15.37 -22.47
N ASN A 158 17.11 14.43 -23.40
CA ASN A 158 18.35 13.67 -23.57
C ASN A 158 19.28 14.37 -24.57
N SER A 159 20.29 15.09 -24.07
CA SER A 159 21.26 15.83 -24.88
C SER A 159 22.11 14.95 -25.81
N SER A 160 22.23 13.64 -25.51
CA SER A 160 22.92 12.68 -26.37
C SER A 160 22.10 12.26 -27.60
N GLN A 161 20.77 12.41 -27.54
CA GLN A 161 19.85 12.02 -28.61
C GLN A 161 19.39 13.22 -29.43
N PHE A 162 19.12 14.36 -28.78
CA PHE A 162 18.55 15.53 -29.42
C PHE A 162 19.35 16.80 -29.08
N GLY A 163 19.80 17.51 -30.12
CA GLY A 163 20.27 18.88 -29.96
C GLY A 163 19.13 19.82 -29.52
N MET A 164 19.48 20.92 -28.84
CA MET A 164 18.52 21.86 -28.24
C MET A 164 17.41 22.33 -29.20
N VAL A 165 17.76 22.66 -30.44
CA VAL A 165 16.78 23.14 -31.44
C VAL A 165 15.78 22.04 -31.81
N ASN A 166 16.26 20.82 -32.03
CA ASN A 166 15.40 19.67 -32.34
C ASN A 166 14.49 19.33 -31.15
N TYR A 167 15.04 19.39 -29.93
CA TYR A 167 14.27 19.23 -28.70
C TYR A 167 13.15 20.28 -28.57
N LEU A 168 13.46 21.58 -28.75
CA LEU A 168 12.46 22.64 -28.67
C LEU A 168 11.38 22.51 -29.75
N LEU A 169 11.75 22.16 -30.98
CA LEU A 169 10.78 21.89 -32.04
C LEU A 169 9.85 20.73 -31.68
N ARG A 170 10.38 19.65 -31.09
CA ARG A 170 9.57 18.55 -30.57
C ARG A 170 8.58 19.03 -29.51
N MET A 171 9.03 19.80 -28.53
CA MET A 171 8.16 20.34 -27.47
C MET A 171 7.06 21.25 -28.02
N MET A 172 7.38 22.12 -28.98
CA MET A 172 6.39 22.99 -29.63
C MET A 172 5.44 22.22 -30.56
N SER A 173 5.82 21.02 -31.02
CA SER A 173 4.98 20.14 -31.84
C SER A 173 4.19 19.10 -31.02
N SER A 174 4.46 18.98 -29.72
CA SER A 174 3.70 18.12 -28.82
C SER A 174 2.26 18.65 -28.72
N TRP A 175 1.29 17.73 -28.59
CA TRP A 175 -0.13 18.10 -28.46
C TRP A 175 -0.36 18.96 -27.20
N ALA A 176 0.23 18.55 -26.09
CA ALA A 176 0.19 19.29 -24.83
C ALA A 176 1.41 18.90 -23.98
N ILE A 177 1.86 19.83 -23.16
CA ILE A 177 2.83 19.54 -22.09
C ILE A 177 2.12 19.72 -20.76
N VAL A 178 1.65 18.62 -20.19
CA VAL A 178 0.92 18.67 -18.91
C VAL A 178 1.91 18.44 -17.78
N CYS A 179 1.97 19.37 -16.82
CA CYS A 179 2.81 19.22 -15.64
C CYS A 179 2.17 19.82 -14.39
N SER A 180 2.62 19.35 -13.24
CA SER A 180 2.29 19.92 -11.94
C SER A 180 3.54 20.45 -11.26
N VAL A 181 3.39 21.56 -10.54
CA VAL A 181 4.42 22.26 -9.78
C VAL A 181 3.98 22.35 -8.31
N TRP A 182 4.76 21.78 -7.39
CA TRP A 182 4.51 21.87 -5.95
C TRP A 182 5.53 22.78 -5.29
N TYR A 183 5.05 23.77 -4.55
CA TYR A 183 5.88 24.63 -3.71
C TYR A 183 5.95 24.00 -2.30
N LEU A 184 7.11 23.45 -1.95
CA LEU A 184 7.32 22.75 -0.69
C LEU A 184 7.61 23.74 0.45
N PRO A 185 7.35 23.37 1.72
CA PRO A 185 7.61 24.24 2.86
C PRO A 185 9.06 24.78 2.87
N PRO A 186 9.25 26.08 3.16
CA PRO A 186 10.58 26.68 3.20
C PRO A 186 11.42 26.09 4.32
N MET A 187 12.70 25.88 4.04
CA MET A 187 13.66 25.30 4.97
C MET A 187 14.68 26.36 5.39
N SER A 188 14.91 26.47 6.70
CA SER A 188 16.04 27.19 7.28
C SER A 188 17.06 26.18 7.82
N ARG A 189 18.31 26.62 7.96
CA ARG A 189 19.36 25.78 8.57
C ARG A 189 19.06 25.62 10.07
N GLU A 190 18.72 24.41 10.51
CA GLU A 190 18.60 24.08 11.94
C GLU A 190 19.97 23.71 12.53
N GLU A 191 20.36 24.37 13.62
CA GLU A 191 21.47 23.92 14.47
C GLU A 191 20.98 22.78 15.38
N ARG A 192 21.22 21.53 14.96
CA ARG A 192 21.10 20.27 15.74
C ARG A 192 19.67 19.80 16.10
N MET A 193 19.23 18.71 15.49
CA MET A 193 18.47 17.64 16.19
C MET A 193 18.85 16.26 15.62
N LEU A 194 19.52 15.46 16.44
CA LEU A 194 20.03 14.11 16.11
C LEU A 194 19.24 12.98 16.82
N SER A 195 17.99 13.22 17.25
CA SER A 195 17.30 12.30 18.17
C SER A 195 15.94 11.74 17.72
N SER A 196 15.51 11.88 16.45
CA SER A 196 14.16 11.44 16.05
C SER A 196 14.03 10.71 14.69
N LEU A 197 15.11 10.21 14.09
CA LEU A 197 15.01 9.39 12.86
C LEU A 197 14.95 7.88 13.14
N PRO A 198 14.10 7.11 12.43
CA PRO A 198 14.00 5.65 12.57
C PRO A 198 15.33 4.93 12.32
N ILE A 199 15.52 3.82 13.02
CA ILE A 199 16.78 3.06 13.15
C ILE A 199 17.32 2.51 11.81
N GLY A 200 16.50 2.44 10.76
CA GLY A 200 16.89 1.88 9.44
C GLY A 200 17.84 2.73 8.58
N LEU A 201 18.05 4.01 8.89
CA LEU A 201 18.94 4.90 8.13
C LEU A 201 20.37 5.02 8.69
N LYS A 202 20.70 4.30 9.78
CA LYS A 202 22.00 4.41 10.47
C LYS A 202 23.16 3.69 9.77
N GLN A 203 22.95 2.97 8.66
CA GLN A 203 23.96 2.07 8.09
C GLN A 203 24.84 2.62 6.96
N LEU A 204 24.76 3.90 6.61
CA LEU A 204 25.67 4.50 5.61
C LEU A 204 26.66 5.48 6.26
N SER A 205 27.74 4.91 6.79
CA SER A 205 29.01 5.54 7.22
C SER A 205 28.96 6.66 8.30
N PRO A 206 29.66 6.50 9.43
CA PRO A 206 29.71 7.53 10.46
C PRO A 206 30.64 8.68 10.04
N GLY A 207 30.12 9.91 9.90
CA GLY A 207 30.99 11.09 9.78
C GLY A 207 30.47 12.35 9.08
N LYS A 208 29.22 12.43 8.59
CA LYS A 208 28.72 13.61 7.85
C LYS A 208 27.23 13.91 8.12
N GLU A 209 26.87 14.26 9.35
CA GLU A 209 25.48 14.18 9.84
C GLU A 209 24.61 15.46 9.78
N GLY A 210 24.99 16.49 9.02
CA GLY A 210 24.22 17.76 9.00
C GLY A 210 23.29 18.00 7.80
N TRP A 211 23.52 17.33 6.67
CA TRP A 211 23.05 17.82 5.36
C TRP A 211 22.14 16.87 4.59
N TRP A 212 22.05 15.61 5.03
CA TRP A 212 21.17 14.61 4.40
C TRP A 212 19.69 14.97 4.53
N THR A 213 19.31 15.76 5.54
CA THR A 213 17.92 16.14 5.82
C THR A 213 17.26 16.93 4.69
N CYS A 214 17.92 17.87 4.02
CA CYS A 214 17.30 18.61 2.91
C CYS A 214 17.12 17.77 1.64
N TYR A 215 18.07 16.88 1.33
CA TYR A 215 17.98 15.99 0.17
C TYR A 215 16.94 14.89 0.43
N ASP A 216 17.01 14.23 1.58
CA ASP A 216 16.06 13.20 1.97
C ASP A 216 14.68 13.81 2.14
N TYR A 217 14.53 15.01 2.70
CA TYR A 217 13.24 15.71 2.76
C TYR A 217 12.77 16.18 1.38
N PHE A 218 13.63 16.61 0.48
CA PHE A 218 13.23 16.98 -0.88
C PHE A 218 12.79 15.76 -1.70
N TRP A 219 13.57 14.67 -1.66
CA TRP A 219 13.24 13.41 -2.31
C TRP A 219 12.01 12.77 -1.66
N ASN A 220 11.99 12.66 -0.34
CA ASN A 220 10.84 12.16 0.39
C ASN A 220 9.63 13.05 0.19
N SER A 221 9.70 14.39 0.19
CA SER A 221 8.51 15.23 -0.05
C SER A 221 8.03 15.19 -1.51
N ILE A 222 8.92 15.09 -2.51
CA ILE A 222 8.53 14.84 -3.92
C ILE A 222 7.85 13.48 -4.07
N VAL A 223 8.38 12.47 -3.36
CA VAL A 223 7.84 11.12 -3.35
C VAL A 223 6.62 11.02 -2.43
N ILE A 224 6.44 11.83 -1.38
CA ILE A 224 5.40 11.70 -0.35
C ILE A 224 4.17 12.58 -0.63
N MET A 225 4.35 13.77 -1.20
CA MET A 225 3.25 14.75 -1.26
C MET A 225 2.14 14.39 -2.26
N GLU A 226 2.33 13.37 -3.10
CA GLU A 226 1.30 12.98 -4.08
C GLU A 226 1.20 11.47 -4.38
N THR A 227 1.74 10.57 -3.58
CA THR A 227 1.82 9.14 -3.98
C THR A 227 1.05 8.18 -3.11
N TYR A 228 0.62 8.59 -1.92
CA TYR A 228 0.02 7.67 -0.95
C TYR A 228 -1.47 7.91 -0.80
N THR A 229 -2.21 6.82 -0.90
CA THR A 229 -3.63 6.76 -0.60
C THR A 229 -3.78 5.84 0.59
N ASP A 230 -4.45 6.33 1.63
CA ASP A 230 -4.78 5.50 2.78
C ASP A 230 -5.75 4.40 2.34
N VAL A 231 -5.26 3.16 2.35
CA VAL A 231 -5.99 1.95 1.98
C VAL A 231 -6.25 1.13 3.24
N LEU A 232 -7.49 0.74 3.45
CA LEU A 232 -7.88 -0.19 4.52
C LEU A 232 -8.21 -1.55 3.91
N LEU A 233 -7.43 -2.58 4.26
CA LEU A 233 -7.69 -3.97 3.88
C LEU A 233 -8.23 -4.73 5.08
N VAL A 234 -9.36 -5.41 4.89
CA VAL A 234 -10.04 -6.17 5.94
C VAL A 234 -10.45 -7.53 5.38
N THR A 235 -10.17 -8.58 6.15
CA THR A 235 -10.73 -9.92 5.93
C THR A 235 -11.58 -10.35 7.12
N ALA A 236 -12.68 -11.06 6.86
CA ALA A 236 -13.52 -11.65 7.89
C ALA A 236 -14.20 -12.94 7.39
N ASN A 237 -13.98 -14.04 8.10
CA ASN A 237 -14.86 -15.20 8.00
C ASN A 237 -16.14 -14.92 8.78
N VAL A 238 -17.25 -14.77 8.06
CA VAL A 238 -18.55 -14.34 8.59
C VAL A 238 -19.52 -15.50 8.77
N GLY A 239 -19.02 -16.74 8.78
CA GLY A 239 -19.85 -17.93 8.87
C GLY A 239 -20.78 -17.93 10.09
N SER A 240 -20.21 -17.74 11.28
CA SER A 240 -20.98 -17.72 12.53
C SER A 240 -21.84 -16.46 12.70
N LEU A 241 -21.53 -15.36 12.00
CA LEU A 241 -22.36 -14.14 12.01
C LEU A 241 -23.73 -14.45 11.39
N PHE A 242 -23.75 -15.19 10.29
CA PHE A 242 -25.00 -15.56 9.62
C PHE A 242 -25.75 -16.69 10.30
N ASP A 243 -25.05 -17.55 11.04
CA ASP A 243 -25.70 -18.62 11.83
C ASP A 243 -26.37 -18.05 13.10
N ASN A 244 -25.88 -16.92 13.64
CA ASN A 244 -26.38 -16.26 14.85
C ASN A 244 -26.59 -14.75 14.63
N VAL A 245 -27.52 -14.40 13.75
CA VAL A 245 -27.86 -13.00 13.42
C VAL A 245 -28.42 -12.29 14.66
N GLY A 246 -27.86 -11.12 15.01
CA GLY A 246 -28.22 -10.39 16.23
C GLY A 246 -27.09 -9.53 16.80
N GLU A 247 -26.72 -9.78 18.07
CA GLU A 247 -25.70 -8.98 18.77
C GLU A 247 -24.30 -9.09 18.15
N ILE A 248 -23.93 -10.27 17.63
CA ILE A 248 -22.62 -10.49 16.97
C ILE A 248 -22.46 -9.57 15.75
N GLU A 249 -23.51 -9.42 14.93
CA GLU A 249 -23.51 -8.51 13.78
C GLU A 249 -23.37 -7.05 14.22
N SER A 250 -24.18 -6.65 15.22
CA SER A 250 -24.19 -5.27 15.74
C SER A 250 -22.83 -4.87 16.32
N ASP A 251 -22.23 -5.80 17.07
CA ASP A 251 -20.87 -5.64 17.55
C ASP A 251 -19.93 -5.53 16.37
N TRP A 252 -19.85 -6.52 15.47
CA TRP A 252 -18.93 -6.51 14.33
C TRP A 252 -18.95 -5.17 13.56
N LEU A 253 -20.15 -4.70 13.19
CA LEU A 253 -20.37 -3.43 12.48
C LEU A 253 -19.79 -2.23 13.26
N ARG A 254 -19.95 -2.20 14.58
CA ARG A 254 -19.46 -1.09 15.42
C ARG A 254 -17.94 -0.88 15.36
N GLU A 255 -17.11 -1.93 15.34
CA GLU A 255 -15.63 -1.72 15.27
C GLU A 255 -15.27 -1.49 13.81
N PHE A 256 -15.96 -2.13 12.86
CA PHE A 256 -15.67 -1.84 11.46
C PHE A 256 -15.86 -0.35 11.19
N PHE A 257 -17.00 0.22 11.59
CA PHE A 257 -17.24 1.66 11.47
C PHE A 257 -16.31 2.50 12.35
N GLY A 258 -16.04 2.09 13.59
CA GLY A 258 -15.06 2.75 14.45
C GLY A 258 -13.68 2.82 13.82
N THR A 259 -13.24 1.72 13.19
CA THR A 259 -11.99 1.62 12.45
C THR A 259 -11.96 2.58 11.27
N VAL A 260 -13.02 2.62 10.46
CA VAL A 260 -13.14 3.53 9.32
C VAL A 260 -13.05 4.98 9.79
N GLN A 261 -13.73 5.33 10.89
CA GLN A 261 -13.69 6.68 11.46
C GLN A 261 -12.30 7.05 12.01
N SER A 262 -11.60 6.12 12.66
CA SER A 262 -10.26 6.35 13.22
C SER A 262 -9.20 6.53 12.13
N HIS A 263 -9.24 5.69 11.09
CA HIS A 263 -8.19 5.67 10.06
C HIS A 263 -8.50 6.54 8.84
N LYS A 264 -9.77 6.92 8.65
CA LYS A 264 -10.26 7.76 7.53
C LYS A 264 -9.70 7.33 6.16
N PRO A 265 -9.79 6.04 5.80
CA PRO A 265 -9.23 5.54 4.55
C PRO A 265 -9.93 6.16 3.34
N ARG A 266 -9.19 6.31 2.24
CA ARG A 266 -9.73 6.77 0.95
C ARG A 266 -10.19 5.62 0.06
N PHE A 267 -9.70 4.42 0.32
CA PHE A 267 -10.12 3.18 -0.32
C PHE A 267 -10.23 2.08 0.73
N ILE A 268 -11.32 1.33 0.72
CA ILE A 268 -11.53 0.18 1.62
C ILE A 268 -11.78 -1.06 0.77
N ALA A 269 -11.11 -2.16 1.11
CA ALA A 269 -11.42 -3.49 0.60
C ALA A 269 -11.80 -4.42 1.74
N LEU A 270 -13.04 -4.91 1.71
CA LEU A 270 -13.59 -5.89 2.64
C LEU A 270 -13.73 -7.22 1.93
N HIS A 271 -13.04 -8.25 2.41
CA HIS A 271 -13.14 -9.61 1.90
C HIS A 271 -13.82 -10.51 2.93
N PHE A 272 -14.84 -11.23 2.48
CA PHE A 272 -15.68 -12.09 3.29
C PHE A 272 -15.56 -13.54 2.84
N GLN A 273 -15.51 -14.45 3.80
CA GLN A 273 -15.58 -15.89 3.59
C GLN A 273 -16.78 -16.47 4.34
N GLU A 274 -17.28 -17.61 3.86
CA GLU A 274 -18.47 -18.27 4.42
C GLU A 274 -19.73 -17.40 4.40
N VAL A 275 -19.94 -16.66 3.31
CA VAL A 275 -21.18 -15.91 3.11
C VAL A 275 -22.39 -16.87 3.16
N GLY A 276 -23.36 -16.54 4.01
CA GLY A 276 -24.51 -17.38 4.34
C GLY A 276 -24.27 -18.44 5.43
N GLY A 277 -23.07 -18.56 6.00
CA GLY A 277 -22.85 -19.47 7.13
C GLY A 277 -22.84 -20.95 6.77
N LYS A 278 -23.13 -21.79 7.77
CA LYS A 278 -23.26 -23.25 7.63
C LYS A 278 -24.57 -23.59 6.93
N ASP A 279 -25.66 -22.92 7.34
CA ASP A 279 -27.01 -23.10 6.78
C ASP A 279 -27.33 -22.08 5.67
N TYR A 280 -26.39 -21.93 4.73
CA TYR A 280 -26.47 -20.92 3.66
C TYR A 280 -27.73 -21.01 2.80
N MET A 281 -28.38 -22.17 2.71
CA MET A 281 -29.64 -22.27 1.95
C MET A 281 -30.76 -21.46 2.59
N ILE A 282 -30.69 -21.22 3.91
CA ILE A 282 -31.65 -20.47 4.71
C ILE A 282 -31.14 -19.03 4.90
N ASN A 283 -29.85 -18.87 5.23
CA ASN A 283 -29.32 -17.60 5.74
C ASN A 283 -28.91 -16.58 4.65
N MET A 284 -29.00 -16.92 3.36
CA MET A 284 -28.58 -15.99 2.29
C MET A 284 -29.41 -14.70 2.24
N GLY A 285 -30.68 -14.72 2.68
CA GLY A 285 -31.46 -13.49 2.84
C GLY A 285 -30.91 -12.54 3.90
N HIS A 286 -30.32 -13.08 4.98
CA HIS A 286 -29.64 -12.28 6.00
C HIS A 286 -28.33 -11.69 5.49
N ALA A 287 -27.60 -12.42 4.63
CA ALA A 287 -26.39 -11.91 4.01
C ALA A 287 -26.65 -10.66 3.15
N GLU A 288 -27.73 -10.64 2.37
CA GLU A 288 -28.10 -9.46 1.57
C GLU A 288 -28.38 -8.23 2.46
N ASN A 289 -29.12 -8.41 3.55
CA ASN A 289 -29.39 -7.34 4.52
C ASN A 289 -28.10 -6.83 5.19
N PHE A 290 -27.19 -7.73 5.57
CA PHE A 290 -25.90 -7.36 6.16
C PHE A 290 -25.07 -6.46 5.23
N PHE A 291 -24.92 -6.83 3.96
CA PHE A 291 -24.20 -6.00 2.99
C PHE A 291 -24.90 -4.67 2.73
N TRP A 292 -26.23 -4.67 2.70
CA TRP A 292 -27.03 -3.44 2.61
C TRP A 292 -26.81 -2.52 3.81
N ASN A 293 -26.74 -3.06 5.03
CA ASN A 293 -26.50 -2.29 6.25
C ASN A 293 -25.12 -1.60 6.23
N ILE A 294 -24.07 -2.29 5.73
CA ILE A 294 -22.75 -1.67 5.56
C ILE A 294 -22.82 -0.55 4.54
N GLU A 295 -23.45 -0.80 3.39
CA GLU A 295 -23.47 0.16 2.30
C GLU A 295 -24.30 1.43 2.60
N SER A 296 -25.42 1.27 3.29
CA SER A 296 -26.36 2.37 3.60
C SER A 296 -26.08 3.08 4.93
N SER A 297 -24.97 2.73 5.60
CA SER A 297 -24.59 3.34 6.88
C SER A 297 -24.18 4.81 6.72
N GLU A 298 -24.40 5.61 7.77
CA GLU A 298 -24.01 7.03 7.76
C GLU A 298 -22.49 7.21 7.68
N GLU A 299 -21.74 6.32 8.34
CA GLU A 299 -20.28 6.31 8.37
C GLU A 299 -19.67 6.11 6.97
N MET A 300 -20.42 5.47 6.07
CA MET A 300 -20.01 5.21 4.69
C MET A 300 -20.47 6.28 3.69
N ARG A 301 -21.16 7.34 4.12
CA ARG A 301 -21.79 8.34 3.23
C ARG A 301 -20.85 9.05 2.26
N ASP A 302 -19.58 9.20 2.64
CA ASP A 302 -18.58 9.91 1.83
C ASP A 302 -17.88 9.00 0.79
N PHE A 303 -18.21 7.70 0.80
CA PHE A 303 -17.80 6.73 -0.20
C PHE A 303 -18.84 6.66 -1.33
N ASP A 304 -18.72 7.59 -2.28
CA ASP A 304 -19.68 7.81 -3.37
C ASP A 304 -19.64 6.75 -4.49
N ARG A 305 -18.64 5.87 -4.45
CA ARG A 305 -18.42 4.81 -5.41
C ARG A 305 -18.22 3.49 -4.67
N VAL A 306 -18.94 2.46 -5.11
CA VAL A 306 -18.97 1.15 -4.42
C VAL A 306 -18.95 0.03 -5.47
N CYS A 307 -18.14 -1.00 -5.23
CA CYS A 307 -18.16 -2.24 -6.01
C CYS A 307 -18.39 -3.43 -5.07
N ILE A 308 -19.47 -4.19 -5.28
CA ILE A 308 -19.89 -5.31 -4.43
C ILE A 308 -19.98 -6.58 -5.27
N TYR A 309 -19.34 -7.64 -4.81
CA TYR A 309 -19.37 -8.97 -5.41
C TYR A 309 -19.71 -9.98 -4.32
N VAL A 310 -20.86 -10.64 -4.42
CA VAL A 310 -21.30 -11.64 -3.46
C VAL A 310 -21.73 -12.88 -4.22
N ASP A 311 -20.93 -13.94 -4.12
CA ASP A 311 -21.25 -15.23 -4.71
C ASP A 311 -22.24 -15.98 -3.80
N ASN A 312 -23.53 -15.75 -4.01
CA ASN A 312 -24.61 -16.38 -3.24
C ASN A 312 -25.42 -17.42 -4.04
N HIS A 313 -25.05 -17.68 -5.31
CA HIS A 313 -25.75 -18.62 -6.18
C HIS A 313 -25.40 -20.10 -5.88
N PHE A 314 -25.84 -20.58 -4.72
CA PHE A 314 -25.54 -21.92 -4.22
C PHE A 314 -26.10 -23.07 -5.06
N LYS A 315 -27.02 -22.80 -6.00
CA LYS A 315 -27.56 -23.82 -6.92
C LYS A 315 -26.52 -24.29 -7.95
N ASN A 316 -25.54 -23.46 -8.30
CA ASN A 316 -24.43 -23.87 -9.17
C ASN A 316 -23.28 -24.45 -8.33
N VAL A 317 -23.45 -25.70 -7.90
CA VAL A 317 -22.56 -26.36 -6.94
C VAL A 317 -21.10 -26.42 -7.43
N ASP A 318 -20.86 -26.47 -8.74
CA ASP A 318 -19.51 -26.61 -9.29
C ASP A 318 -18.72 -25.29 -9.34
N SER A 319 -19.38 -24.12 -9.26
CA SER A 319 -18.70 -22.81 -9.25
C SER A 319 -18.87 -22.03 -7.94
N PHE A 320 -19.80 -22.41 -7.07
CA PHE A 320 -20.10 -21.71 -5.82
C PHE A 320 -18.95 -21.75 -4.78
N THR A 321 -18.56 -20.58 -4.27
CA THR A 321 -17.48 -20.37 -3.29
C THR A 321 -17.92 -19.70 -1.99
N ALA A 322 -19.13 -19.12 -1.91
CA ALA A 322 -19.56 -18.32 -0.75
C ALA A 322 -18.56 -17.23 -0.35
N LEU A 323 -17.92 -16.61 -1.34
CA LEU A 323 -17.02 -15.47 -1.16
C LEU A 323 -17.77 -14.16 -1.38
N GLY A 324 -17.43 -13.14 -0.61
CA GLY A 324 -17.91 -11.77 -0.79
C GLY A 324 -16.74 -10.79 -0.83
N SER A 325 -16.84 -9.75 -1.65
CA SER A 325 -15.90 -8.64 -1.66
C SER A 325 -16.66 -7.32 -1.82
N MET A 326 -16.39 -6.35 -0.95
CA MET A 326 -16.90 -4.98 -1.06
C MET A 326 -15.74 -4.00 -1.14
N TYR A 327 -15.81 -3.08 -2.09
CA TYR A 327 -14.83 -2.02 -2.27
C TYR A 327 -15.53 -0.67 -2.16
N PHE A 328 -15.07 0.17 -1.24
CA PHE A 328 -15.60 1.52 -1.03
C PHE A 328 -14.55 2.54 -1.41
N ILE A 329 -14.94 3.53 -2.20
CA ILE A 329 -14.05 4.55 -2.76
C ILE A 329 -14.54 5.94 -2.31
N HIS A 330 -13.72 6.62 -1.53
CA HIS A 330 -14.05 7.93 -0.98
C HIS A 330 -14.12 8.99 -2.10
N LYS A 331 -15.06 9.94 -2.00
CA LYS A 331 -15.29 11.01 -3.00
C LYS A 331 -14.05 11.85 -3.33
N SER A 332 -13.08 11.91 -2.41
CA SER A 332 -11.81 12.61 -2.62
C SER A 332 -10.85 11.85 -3.54
N LEU A 333 -10.96 10.52 -3.68
CA LEU A 333 -10.05 9.70 -4.49
C LEU A 333 -10.43 9.77 -5.98
N LYS A 334 -9.69 10.55 -6.77
CA LYS A 334 -10.02 10.81 -8.19
C LYS A 334 -9.44 9.78 -9.15
N ASN A 335 -8.17 9.42 -8.96
CA ASN A 335 -7.46 8.49 -9.81
C ASN A 335 -7.75 7.05 -9.37
N ILE A 336 -8.87 6.50 -9.83
CA ILE A 336 -9.29 5.14 -9.49
C ILE A 336 -9.83 4.42 -10.72
N TYR A 337 -9.24 3.27 -11.01
CA TYR A 337 -9.61 2.45 -12.15
C TYR A 337 -9.69 0.99 -11.74
N GLN A 338 -10.63 0.26 -12.32
CA GLN A 338 -10.78 -1.17 -12.15
C GLN A 338 -10.58 -1.86 -13.50
N TYR A 339 -9.88 -2.99 -13.48
CA TYR A 339 -9.64 -3.77 -14.68
C TYR A 339 -10.88 -4.55 -15.10
N ASP A 340 -11.20 -4.49 -16.38
CA ASP A 340 -12.20 -5.34 -17.02
C ASP A 340 -11.47 -6.51 -17.68
N PHE A 341 -11.67 -7.73 -17.18
CA PHE A 341 -11.02 -8.94 -17.66
C PHE A 341 -11.48 -9.38 -19.04
N ASN A 342 -12.68 -8.98 -19.47
CA ASN A 342 -13.20 -9.28 -20.81
C ASN A 342 -12.59 -8.33 -21.85
N VAL A 343 -12.62 -7.02 -21.58
CA VAL A 343 -12.06 -5.99 -22.46
C VAL A 343 -10.53 -5.88 -22.34
N LYS A 344 -9.95 -6.42 -21.26
CA LYS A 344 -8.52 -6.38 -20.94
C LYS A 344 -7.96 -4.96 -20.81
N ALA A 345 -8.71 -4.09 -20.14
CA ALA A 345 -8.34 -2.69 -19.94
C ALA A 345 -8.84 -2.15 -18.61
N PHE A 346 -8.12 -1.17 -18.06
CA PHE A 346 -8.56 -0.40 -16.90
C PHE A 346 -9.63 0.62 -17.29
N LYS A 347 -10.73 0.64 -16.56
CA LYS A 347 -11.84 1.59 -16.71
C LYS A 347 -12.03 2.41 -15.44
N ALA A 348 -12.35 3.69 -15.60
CA ALA A 348 -12.62 4.56 -14.47
C ALA A 348 -13.84 4.05 -13.68
N VAL A 349 -13.75 4.07 -12.35
CA VAL A 349 -14.83 3.59 -11.49
C VAL A 349 -15.82 4.72 -11.23
N SER A 350 -17.10 4.45 -11.49
CA SER A 350 -18.20 5.40 -11.31
C SER A 350 -19.42 4.72 -10.72
N GLY A 351 -20.13 5.42 -9.83
CA GLY A 351 -21.38 4.96 -9.22
C GLY A 351 -21.24 3.68 -8.39
N GLN A 352 -22.32 2.92 -8.34
CA GLN A 352 -22.42 1.67 -7.59
C GLN A 352 -22.50 0.49 -8.57
N ASN A 353 -21.60 -0.48 -8.45
CA ASN A 353 -21.61 -1.73 -9.23
C ASN A 353 -21.85 -2.89 -8.28
N LYS A 354 -23.02 -3.53 -8.36
CA LYS A 354 -23.41 -4.61 -7.43
C LYS A 354 -23.70 -5.88 -8.20
N TYR A 355 -23.02 -6.95 -7.80
CA TYR A 355 -23.21 -8.29 -8.31
C TYR A 355 -23.47 -9.21 -7.13
N VAL A 356 -24.74 -9.49 -6.86
CA VAL A 356 -25.20 -10.39 -5.81
C VAL A 356 -25.96 -11.51 -6.51
N GLY A 357 -25.44 -12.73 -6.48
CA GLY A 357 -25.96 -13.79 -7.34
C GLY A 357 -24.88 -14.72 -7.87
N SER A 358 -25.09 -15.16 -9.11
CA SER A 358 -24.00 -15.68 -9.92
C SER A 358 -23.14 -14.49 -10.35
N LEU A 359 -21.82 -14.65 -10.23
CA LEU A 359 -20.87 -13.67 -10.76
C LEU A 359 -20.55 -13.93 -12.25
N ASP A 360 -21.24 -14.87 -12.88
CA ASP A 360 -21.16 -15.09 -14.32
C ASP A 360 -21.59 -13.81 -15.06
N GLY A 361 -20.67 -13.23 -15.85
CA GLY A 361 -20.90 -11.97 -16.57
C GLY A 361 -20.39 -10.72 -15.85
N ALA A 362 -19.97 -10.80 -14.59
CA ALA A 362 -19.26 -9.72 -13.92
C ALA A 362 -17.82 -9.63 -14.50
N THR A 363 -17.59 -8.67 -15.40
CA THR A 363 -16.31 -8.60 -16.14
C THR A 363 -15.15 -8.03 -15.33
N THR A 364 -15.41 -7.41 -14.18
CA THR A 364 -14.41 -6.73 -13.35
C THR A 364 -13.90 -7.57 -12.18
N VAL A 365 -14.29 -8.85 -12.13
CA VAL A 365 -13.87 -9.81 -11.12
C VAL A 365 -13.59 -11.17 -11.78
N GLU A 366 -12.52 -11.83 -11.35
CA GLU A 366 -12.27 -13.24 -11.66
C GLU A 366 -12.52 -14.07 -10.41
N LYS A 367 -13.30 -15.15 -10.52
CA LYS A 367 -13.58 -16.08 -9.43
C LYS A 367 -13.25 -17.48 -9.87
N GLU A 368 -12.61 -18.25 -9.02
CA GLU A 368 -12.36 -19.67 -9.27
C GLU A 368 -12.57 -20.50 -8.01
N LYS A 369 -13.39 -21.54 -8.13
CA LYS A 369 -13.53 -22.60 -7.13
C LYS A 369 -12.45 -23.64 -7.37
N PHE A 370 -11.79 -24.15 -6.33
CA PHE A 370 -10.74 -25.16 -6.48
C PHE A 370 -11.24 -26.44 -7.18
N PRO A 371 -10.66 -26.81 -8.34
CA PRO A 371 -11.09 -28.00 -9.11
C PRO A 371 -11.00 -29.34 -8.37
N LYS A 372 -12.09 -30.11 -8.30
CA LYS A 372 -12.15 -31.40 -7.56
C LYS A 372 -11.06 -32.41 -7.97
N ASN A 373 -10.64 -32.41 -9.23
CA ASN A 373 -9.62 -33.32 -9.76
C ASN A 373 -8.20 -33.05 -9.19
N PHE A 374 -7.92 -31.82 -8.76
CA PHE A 374 -6.64 -31.47 -8.12
C PHE A 374 -6.67 -31.70 -6.60
N TRP A 375 -7.86 -31.77 -5.99
CA TRP A 375 -8.07 -31.97 -4.54
C TRP A 375 -9.09 -33.09 -4.24
N PRO A 376 -8.79 -34.35 -4.62
CA PRO A 376 -9.75 -35.47 -4.54
C PRO A 376 -10.17 -35.82 -3.11
N ASP A 377 -9.30 -35.57 -2.12
CA ASP A 377 -9.56 -35.88 -0.71
C ASP A 377 -10.58 -34.93 -0.06
N PHE A 378 -10.89 -33.80 -0.71
CA PHE A 378 -11.82 -32.79 -0.20
C PHE A 378 -13.16 -32.88 -0.91
N LYS A 379 -14.03 -33.75 -0.39
CA LYS A 379 -15.41 -33.90 -0.89
C LYS A 379 -16.17 -32.58 -0.70
N TRP A 380 -16.54 -31.96 -1.82
CA TRP A 380 -17.47 -30.81 -1.90
C TRP A 380 -17.10 -29.64 -0.99
N SER A 381 -16.05 -28.90 -1.32
CA SER A 381 -15.70 -27.67 -0.61
C SER A 381 -16.26 -26.43 -1.32
N ARG A 382 -16.48 -25.33 -0.59
CA ARG A 382 -16.75 -23.98 -1.15
C ARG A 382 -15.45 -23.17 -1.28
N LYS A 383 -14.29 -23.82 -1.27
CA LYS A 383 -12.98 -23.16 -1.19
C LYS A 383 -12.53 -22.69 -2.57
N GLY A 384 -11.84 -21.56 -2.62
CA GLY A 384 -11.45 -20.91 -3.87
C GLY A 384 -10.87 -19.52 -3.64
N PHE A 385 -10.87 -18.71 -4.69
CA PHE A 385 -10.45 -17.31 -4.59
C PHE A 385 -11.26 -16.40 -5.52
N MET A 386 -11.22 -15.10 -5.23
CA MET A 386 -11.77 -14.03 -6.05
C MET A 386 -10.72 -12.94 -6.21
N ARG A 387 -10.45 -12.51 -7.45
CA ARG A 387 -9.48 -11.46 -7.78
C ARG A 387 -10.17 -10.25 -8.39
N THR A 388 -9.79 -9.07 -7.91
CA THR A 388 -10.01 -7.80 -8.60
C THR A 388 -8.67 -7.10 -8.84
N ARG A 389 -8.60 -6.26 -9.87
CA ARG A 389 -7.39 -5.56 -10.27
C ARG A 389 -7.65 -4.06 -10.38
N TRP A 390 -6.79 -3.26 -9.79
CA TRP A 390 -7.03 -1.83 -9.55
C TRP A 390 -5.83 -0.99 -9.96
N ILE A 391 -6.12 0.25 -10.35
CA ILE A 391 -5.17 1.36 -10.25
C ILE A 391 -5.73 2.29 -9.18
N ILE A 392 -5.09 2.35 -8.02
CA ILE A 392 -5.43 3.20 -6.90
C ILE A 392 -4.39 4.30 -6.84
N HIS A 393 -4.79 5.54 -7.12
CA HIS A 393 -3.90 6.71 -7.08
C HIS A 393 -2.58 6.50 -7.84
N ASN A 394 -2.72 6.03 -9.09
CA ASN A 394 -1.63 5.69 -10.01
C ASN A 394 -0.78 4.46 -9.64
N GLN A 395 -1.13 3.72 -8.59
CA GLN A 395 -0.51 2.44 -8.24
C GLN A 395 -1.37 1.28 -8.70
N GLY A 396 -0.82 0.42 -9.57
CA GLY A 396 -1.49 -0.78 -10.05
C GLY A 396 -1.31 -1.95 -9.07
N LEU A 397 -2.38 -2.62 -8.66
CA LEU A 397 -2.32 -3.78 -7.76
C LEU A 397 -3.50 -4.75 -7.93
N ASP A 398 -3.27 -6.01 -7.56
CA ASP A 398 -4.30 -7.05 -7.46
C ASP A 398 -4.73 -7.22 -5.98
N LEU A 399 -6.04 -7.31 -5.75
CA LEU A 399 -6.63 -7.65 -4.45
C LEU A 399 -7.31 -9.01 -4.57
N VAL A 400 -6.91 -9.97 -3.74
CA VAL A 400 -7.35 -11.36 -3.87
C VAL A 400 -7.96 -11.85 -2.55
N ASN A 401 -9.25 -12.18 -2.60
CA ASN A 401 -9.97 -12.85 -1.52
C ASN A 401 -9.69 -14.35 -1.61
N VAL A 402 -9.10 -14.94 -0.57
CA VAL A 402 -8.70 -16.36 -0.57
C VAL A 402 -9.43 -17.11 0.53
N HIS A 403 -9.88 -18.33 0.22
CA HIS A 403 -10.44 -19.22 1.22
C HIS A 403 -9.93 -20.64 1.00
N LEU A 404 -9.01 -21.08 1.86
CA LEU A 404 -8.32 -22.38 1.73
C LEU A 404 -8.99 -23.49 2.54
N PHE A 405 -8.48 -24.71 2.38
CA PHE A 405 -9.00 -25.90 3.04
C PHE A 405 -8.68 -25.93 4.53
N HIS A 406 -9.69 -26.29 5.33
CA HIS A 406 -9.56 -26.52 6.76
C HIS A 406 -9.12 -27.96 7.06
N ASP A 407 -8.60 -28.17 8.26
CA ASP A 407 -8.29 -29.52 8.75
C ASP A 407 -9.59 -30.29 9.02
N ALA A 408 -9.66 -31.54 8.54
CA ALA A 408 -10.80 -32.42 8.82
C ALA A 408 -10.66 -33.11 10.19
N SER A 409 -9.43 -33.39 10.64
CA SER A 409 -9.13 -34.09 11.89
C SER A 409 -7.97 -33.46 12.66
N ASN A 410 -8.17 -33.10 13.93
CA ASN A 410 -7.06 -32.63 14.78
C ASN A 410 -6.03 -33.75 15.01
N LEU A 411 -6.45 -35.03 15.03
CA LEU A 411 -5.55 -36.17 15.20
C LEU A 411 -4.60 -36.33 14.01
N ILE A 412 -5.11 -36.16 12.79
CA ILE A 412 -4.28 -36.19 11.56
C ILE A 412 -3.33 -34.99 11.55
N ALA A 413 -3.78 -33.82 12.01
CA ALA A 413 -2.94 -32.63 12.15
C ALA A 413 -1.78 -32.86 13.16
N CYS A 414 -2.02 -33.63 14.22
CA CYS A 414 -1.00 -34.02 15.21
C CYS A 414 -0.09 -35.17 14.77
N ASN A 415 -0.32 -35.83 13.63
CA ASN A 415 0.43 -37.04 13.29
C ASN A 415 1.82 -36.73 12.68
N ALA A 416 2.00 -35.58 12.06
CA ALA A 416 3.24 -35.19 11.39
C ALA A 416 3.44 -33.67 11.38
N SER A 417 4.71 -33.25 11.28
CA SER A 417 5.12 -31.86 11.11
C SER A 417 6.00 -31.72 9.86
N PRO A 418 5.58 -30.97 8.82
CA PRO A 418 4.26 -30.36 8.66
C PRO A 418 3.16 -31.42 8.45
N SER A 419 1.91 -31.07 8.75
CA SER A 419 0.78 -31.97 8.54
C SER A 419 0.40 -32.08 7.06
N ILE A 420 -0.31 -33.15 6.69
CA ILE A 420 -0.85 -33.31 5.33
C ILE A 420 -1.80 -32.15 4.94
N TYR A 421 -2.52 -31.57 5.90
CA TYR A 421 -3.39 -30.42 5.65
C TYR A 421 -2.60 -29.16 5.32
N SER A 422 -1.47 -28.93 6.01
CA SER A 422 -0.56 -27.83 5.68
C SER A 422 0.01 -27.99 4.27
N ALA A 423 0.46 -29.21 3.89
CA ALA A 423 0.91 -29.47 2.53
C ALA A 423 -0.19 -29.22 1.47
N ASN A 424 -1.45 -29.51 1.79
CA ASN A 424 -2.58 -29.25 0.89
C ASN A 424 -2.88 -27.75 0.75
N ARG A 425 -2.84 -26.98 1.84
CA ARG A 425 -2.93 -25.52 1.80
C ARG A 425 -1.77 -24.90 1.05
N GLN A 426 -0.55 -25.41 1.24
CA GLN A 426 0.62 -24.96 0.51
C GLN A 426 0.43 -25.11 -1.01
N LYS A 427 -0.04 -26.28 -1.47
CA LYS A 427 -0.36 -26.51 -2.88
C LYS A 427 -1.47 -25.58 -3.38
N ALA A 428 -2.53 -25.38 -2.60
CA ALA A 428 -3.65 -24.52 -2.97
C ALA A 428 -3.24 -23.05 -3.08
N LEU A 429 -2.47 -22.51 -2.13
CA LEU A 429 -2.00 -21.13 -2.18
C LEU A 429 -1.00 -20.92 -3.33
N ARG A 430 -0.08 -21.86 -3.56
CA ARG A 430 0.83 -21.79 -4.72
C ARG A 430 0.06 -21.81 -6.04
N TYR A 431 -1.02 -22.59 -6.12
CA TYR A 431 -1.93 -22.56 -7.27
C TYR A 431 -2.54 -21.17 -7.49
N VAL A 432 -3.07 -20.54 -6.43
CA VAL A 432 -3.61 -19.17 -6.51
C VAL A 432 -2.56 -18.18 -7.00
N ILE A 433 -1.36 -18.19 -6.40
CA ILE A 433 -0.25 -17.30 -6.79
C ILE A 433 0.10 -17.50 -8.27
N ASN A 434 0.27 -18.74 -8.72
CA ASN A 434 0.59 -19.03 -10.12
C ASN A 434 -0.54 -18.56 -11.07
N ARG A 435 -1.79 -18.65 -10.63
CA ARG A 435 -2.96 -18.24 -11.43
C ARG A 435 -3.02 -16.73 -11.62
N ILE A 436 -2.76 -15.96 -10.57
CA ILE A 436 -2.78 -14.49 -10.64
C ILE A 436 -1.52 -13.91 -11.29
N SER A 437 -0.39 -14.60 -11.17
CA SER A 437 0.89 -14.26 -11.81
C SER A 437 1.04 -14.83 -13.23
N ALA A 438 0.03 -15.51 -13.76
CA ALA A 438 0.09 -16.09 -15.10
C ALA A 438 0.31 -15.00 -16.17
N SER A 439 1.10 -15.34 -17.20
CA SER A 439 1.56 -14.42 -18.25
C SER A 439 0.47 -13.78 -19.13
N SER A 440 -0.79 -14.15 -18.91
CA SER A 440 -1.94 -13.58 -19.64
C SER A 440 -2.15 -12.09 -19.37
N TYR A 441 -1.53 -11.54 -18.31
CA TYR A 441 -1.67 -10.16 -17.89
C TYR A 441 -0.34 -9.55 -17.46
N THR A 442 -0.22 -8.23 -17.53
CA THR A 442 0.90 -7.51 -16.92
C THR A 442 0.97 -7.85 -15.43
N PRO A 443 2.11 -8.33 -14.92
CA PRO A 443 2.30 -8.57 -13.50
C PRO A 443 2.12 -7.26 -12.71
N LEU A 444 1.38 -7.34 -11.62
CA LEU A 444 1.20 -6.24 -10.68
C LEU A 444 1.53 -6.74 -9.27
N PRO A 445 1.97 -5.85 -8.37
CA PRO A 445 1.93 -6.08 -6.94
C PRO A 445 0.56 -6.65 -6.51
N PHE A 446 0.54 -7.58 -5.57
CA PHE A 446 -0.71 -8.18 -5.11
C PHE A 446 -0.79 -8.28 -3.59
N PHE A 447 -2.02 -8.22 -3.09
CA PHE A 447 -2.40 -8.55 -1.72
C PHE A 447 -3.32 -9.77 -1.73
N LEU A 448 -2.97 -10.77 -0.94
CA LEU A 448 -3.78 -11.95 -0.68
C LEU A 448 -4.31 -11.84 0.75
N PHE A 449 -5.63 -11.72 0.91
CA PHE A 449 -6.22 -11.67 2.24
C PHE A 449 -7.53 -12.42 2.31
N GLY A 450 -7.73 -13.12 3.41
CA GLY A 450 -8.77 -14.13 3.49
C GLY A 450 -8.61 -15.07 4.67
N ASP A 451 -9.43 -16.13 4.66
CA ASP A 451 -9.30 -17.28 5.56
C ASP A 451 -8.37 -18.31 4.91
N PHE A 452 -7.09 -18.23 5.25
CA PHE A 452 -6.08 -19.17 4.80
C PHE A 452 -6.18 -20.52 5.51
N ASN A 453 -6.94 -20.61 6.60
CA ASN A 453 -7.00 -21.78 7.46
C ASN A 453 -5.61 -22.26 7.91
N PHE A 454 -4.59 -21.39 7.94
CA PHE A 454 -3.27 -21.73 8.45
C PHE A 454 -3.37 -22.14 9.92
N ARG A 455 -2.64 -23.19 10.26
CA ARG A 455 -2.62 -23.78 11.59
C ARG A 455 -1.23 -23.75 12.17
N LEU A 456 -1.17 -23.63 13.48
CA LEU A 456 0.05 -23.96 14.21
C LEU A 456 0.43 -25.41 13.92
N ASP A 457 1.73 -25.65 13.81
CA ASP A 457 2.33 -26.97 13.75
C ASP A 457 1.90 -27.79 14.97
N THR A 458 0.79 -28.52 14.82
CA THR A 458 0.01 -29.03 15.94
C THR A 458 0.78 -30.11 16.68
N LEU A 459 1.56 -30.94 15.98
CA LEU A 459 2.43 -31.93 16.61
C LEU A 459 3.47 -31.25 17.53
N SER A 460 4.23 -30.28 17.01
CA SER A 460 5.26 -29.59 17.78
C SER A 460 4.67 -28.81 18.96
N LEU A 461 3.51 -28.17 18.74
CA LEU A 461 2.80 -27.44 19.79
C LEU A 461 2.33 -28.39 20.89
N VAL A 462 1.67 -29.50 20.55
CA VAL A 462 1.16 -30.47 21.52
C VAL A 462 2.30 -31.08 22.33
N GLN A 463 3.43 -31.43 21.70
CA GLN A 463 4.63 -31.87 22.42
C GLN A 463 5.10 -30.84 23.46
N ASN A 464 5.03 -29.55 23.13
CA ASN A 464 5.41 -28.49 24.05
C ASN A 464 4.39 -28.27 25.18
N LEU A 465 3.09 -28.23 24.86
CA LEU A 465 2.02 -28.09 25.85
C LEU A 465 1.97 -29.28 26.82
N SER A 466 2.39 -30.46 26.37
CA SER A 466 2.40 -31.69 27.17
C SER A 466 3.74 -32.03 27.82
N THR A 467 4.70 -31.09 27.87
CA THR A 467 6.06 -31.35 28.41
C THR A 467 6.04 -31.92 29.84
N SER A 468 5.15 -31.40 30.69
CA SER A 468 4.98 -31.83 32.09
C SER A 468 3.84 -32.84 32.29
N ALA A 469 3.33 -33.41 31.20
CA ALA A 469 2.15 -34.29 31.20
C ALA A 469 2.52 -35.74 30.84
N GLU A 470 1.72 -36.69 31.28
CA GLU A 470 1.69 -38.05 30.74
C GLU A 470 0.75 -38.09 29.53
N VAL A 471 1.22 -38.61 28.40
CA VAL A 471 0.44 -38.65 27.14
C VAL A 471 -0.07 -40.07 26.90
N GLN A 472 -1.39 -40.20 26.87
CA GLN A 472 -2.09 -41.44 26.56
C GLN A 472 -2.73 -41.35 25.18
N THR A 473 -2.45 -42.35 24.34
CA THR A 473 -3.06 -42.48 23.01
C THR A 473 -4.00 -43.68 23.00
N VAL A 474 -5.30 -43.43 22.84
CA VAL A 474 -6.30 -44.49 22.73
C VAL A 474 -6.53 -44.80 21.26
N LYS A 475 -6.49 -46.09 20.92
CA LYS A 475 -6.65 -46.59 19.56
C LYS A 475 -7.91 -47.43 19.45
N LYS A 476 -8.52 -47.47 18.27
CA LYS A 476 -9.63 -48.38 17.99
C LYS A 476 -9.14 -49.83 17.94
N ASP A 477 -9.86 -50.70 18.65
CA ASP A 477 -9.56 -52.13 18.74
C ASP A 477 -9.51 -52.84 17.38
N SER A 478 -10.23 -52.33 16.37
CA SER A 478 -10.38 -52.98 15.06
C SER A 478 -9.43 -52.46 13.97
N SER A 479 -8.92 -51.23 14.06
CA SER A 479 -8.13 -50.60 12.98
C SER A 479 -6.74 -50.10 13.41
N ASN A 480 -6.39 -50.15 14.70
CA ASN A 480 -5.16 -49.56 15.25
C ASN A 480 -5.01 -48.05 14.95
N GLU A 481 -6.08 -47.40 14.49
CA GLU A 481 -6.15 -45.95 14.28
C GLU A 481 -6.32 -45.25 15.62
N VAL A 482 -5.66 -44.11 15.77
CA VAL A 482 -5.80 -43.26 16.96
C VAL A 482 -7.21 -42.67 16.99
N GLU A 483 -7.92 -42.89 18.10
CA GLU A 483 -9.26 -42.37 18.35
C GLU A 483 -9.23 -41.07 19.16
N LYS A 484 -8.35 -41.01 20.17
CA LYS A 484 -8.16 -39.83 21.00
C LYS A 484 -6.76 -39.78 21.61
N ILE A 485 -6.30 -38.57 21.89
CA ILE A 485 -5.07 -38.27 22.63
C ILE A 485 -5.47 -37.51 23.89
N ILE A 486 -5.04 -38.01 25.05
CA ILE A 486 -5.28 -37.41 26.36
C ILE A 486 -3.93 -37.11 27.00
N CYS A 487 -3.74 -35.90 27.52
CA CYS A 487 -2.56 -35.53 28.30
C CYS A 487 -2.99 -35.15 29.72
N GLU A 488 -2.42 -35.80 30.72
CA GLU A 488 -2.74 -35.62 32.15
C GLU A 488 -1.53 -35.08 32.92
N GLU A 489 -1.74 -34.22 33.91
CA GLU A 489 -0.66 -33.77 34.81
C GLU A 489 -0.03 -34.95 35.56
N LYS A 490 1.31 -34.98 35.63
CA LYS A 490 2.05 -36.03 36.35
C LYS A 490 1.91 -35.96 37.87
N ASP A 491 1.74 -34.76 38.42
CA ASP A 491 1.95 -34.49 39.85
C ASP A 491 0.70 -33.97 40.59
N ASN A 492 -0.49 -33.97 39.96
CA ASN A 492 -1.66 -33.24 40.47
C ASN A 492 -2.99 -33.88 39.99
N ASP A 493 -3.77 -34.48 40.90
CA ASP A 493 -5.14 -35.06 40.73
C ASP A 493 -5.49 -35.80 39.41
N HIS A 494 -4.51 -36.19 38.58
CA HIS A 494 -4.70 -36.65 37.18
C HIS A 494 -5.59 -35.71 36.36
N LYS A 495 -5.39 -34.39 36.51
CA LYS A 495 -6.19 -33.42 35.76
C LYS A 495 -5.87 -33.50 34.27
N ILE A 496 -6.92 -33.62 33.44
CA ILE A 496 -6.79 -33.60 31.98
C ILE A 496 -6.40 -32.19 31.51
N LEU A 497 -5.19 -32.06 30.98
CA LEU A 497 -4.66 -30.84 30.40
C LEU A 497 -5.10 -30.64 28.96
N LEU A 498 -5.03 -31.72 28.17
CA LEU A 498 -5.29 -31.67 26.74
C LEU A 498 -6.07 -32.91 26.31
N HIS A 499 -7.16 -32.68 25.60
CA HIS A 499 -7.98 -33.73 25.00
C HIS A 499 -8.17 -33.45 23.51
N ILE A 500 -7.67 -34.36 22.67
CA ILE A 500 -7.73 -34.26 21.21
C ILE A 500 -8.52 -35.43 20.63
N GLU A 501 -9.50 -35.11 19.81
CA GLU A 501 -10.24 -36.04 18.96
C GLU A 501 -10.32 -35.47 17.53
N THR A 502 -10.93 -36.20 16.60
CA THR A 502 -11.11 -35.73 15.21
C THR A 502 -11.74 -34.32 15.13
N LYS A 503 -12.75 -34.03 15.96
CA LYS A 503 -13.44 -32.73 16.01
C LYS A 503 -13.27 -31.98 17.33
N MET A 504 -12.35 -32.42 18.18
CA MET A 504 -12.11 -31.82 19.49
C MET A 504 -10.64 -31.48 19.69
N PHE A 505 -10.38 -30.29 20.22
CA PHE A 505 -9.10 -29.85 20.75
C PHE A 505 -9.41 -29.02 21.99
N ALA A 506 -9.44 -29.67 23.15
CA ALA A 506 -9.73 -29.02 24.43
C ALA A 506 -8.44 -28.92 25.23
N TYR A 507 -7.91 -27.71 25.38
CA TYR A 507 -6.77 -27.43 26.25
C TYR A 507 -7.23 -26.64 27.47
N LEU A 508 -6.84 -27.08 28.67
CA LEU A 508 -7.27 -26.47 29.92
C LEU A 508 -6.80 -25.01 30.05
N HIS A 509 -5.56 -24.72 29.67
CA HIS A 509 -4.94 -23.40 29.83
C HIS A 509 -5.01 -22.56 28.54
N GLN A 510 -6.20 -22.38 27.98
CA GLN A 510 -6.39 -21.63 26.72
C GLN A 510 -5.84 -20.19 26.74
N ALA A 511 -5.58 -19.61 27.92
CA ALA A 511 -4.99 -18.28 28.05
C ALA A 511 -3.62 -18.14 27.35
N VAL A 512 -2.84 -19.23 27.27
CA VAL A 512 -1.52 -19.25 26.60
C VAL A 512 -1.57 -18.78 25.14
N PHE A 513 -2.73 -18.96 24.48
CA PHE A 513 -2.92 -18.53 23.10
C PHE A 513 -3.11 -17.01 22.99
N ARG A 514 -3.54 -16.34 24.06
CA ARG A 514 -3.81 -14.89 24.09
C ARG A 514 -2.75 -14.08 24.83
N GLU A 515 -2.04 -14.69 25.77
CA GLU A 515 -0.93 -14.06 26.48
C GLU A 515 0.12 -13.52 25.52
N ASP A 516 0.45 -12.23 25.65
CA ASP A 516 1.36 -11.50 24.76
C ASP A 516 1.03 -11.72 23.27
N ASN A 517 -0.26 -11.70 22.91
CA ASN A 517 -0.76 -11.96 21.56
C ASN A 517 -0.27 -13.29 20.97
N GLY A 518 -0.03 -14.31 21.81
CA GLY A 518 0.45 -15.62 21.37
C GLY A 518 1.92 -15.62 20.91
N ARG A 519 2.72 -14.60 21.25
CA ARG A 519 4.13 -14.49 20.80
C ARG A 519 4.96 -15.74 21.11
N ALA A 520 4.72 -16.40 22.25
CA ALA A 520 5.43 -17.62 22.64
C ALA A 520 5.16 -18.83 21.72
N ILE A 521 3.98 -18.86 21.08
CA ILE A 521 3.53 -19.95 20.20
C ILE A 521 3.64 -19.58 18.71
N LEU A 522 3.97 -18.32 18.38
CA LEU A 522 4.14 -17.85 17.00
C LEU A 522 5.22 -18.65 16.24
N LYS A 523 6.23 -19.19 16.95
CA LYS A 523 7.24 -20.10 16.38
C LYS A 523 6.68 -21.40 15.78
N TYR A 524 5.43 -21.75 16.11
CA TYR A 524 4.71 -22.89 15.53
C TYR A 524 3.86 -22.49 14.32
N ASP A 525 3.68 -21.20 14.03
CA ASP A 525 3.09 -20.73 12.77
C ASP A 525 4.16 -20.77 11.67
N LYS A 526 4.17 -21.87 10.91
CA LYS A 526 5.24 -22.17 9.95
C LYS A 526 4.77 -22.16 8.49
N GLU A 527 3.46 -22.02 8.23
CA GLU A 527 2.91 -22.23 6.88
C GLU A 527 3.34 -21.16 5.87
N THR A 528 3.61 -19.93 6.32
CA THR A 528 4.13 -18.84 5.48
C THR A 528 5.58 -19.07 5.04
N ALA A 529 6.36 -19.87 5.77
CA ALA A 529 7.77 -20.11 5.47
C ALA A 529 7.99 -20.72 4.06
N ALA A 530 7.02 -21.49 3.58
CA ALA A 530 7.04 -22.10 2.24
C ALA A 530 6.89 -21.10 1.08
N PHE A 531 6.68 -19.82 1.37
CA PHE A 531 6.37 -18.77 0.39
C PHE A 531 7.25 -17.52 0.52
N GLN A 532 8.31 -17.55 1.34
CA GLN A 532 9.23 -16.42 1.50
C GLN A 532 9.87 -15.97 0.18
N ASP A 533 9.86 -16.82 -0.84
CA ASP A 533 10.30 -16.51 -2.19
C ASP A 533 9.39 -15.50 -2.93
N VAL A 534 8.12 -15.40 -2.53
CA VAL A 534 7.10 -14.64 -3.29
C VAL A 534 6.25 -13.70 -2.44
N ILE A 535 6.04 -14.00 -1.16
CA ILE A 535 5.20 -13.19 -0.27
C ILE A 535 5.96 -12.75 0.98
N ALA A 536 5.52 -11.62 1.50
CA ALA A 536 5.85 -11.05 2.78
C ALA A 536 4.57 -10.89 3.62
N GLU A 537 4.76 -10.73 4.92
CA GLU A 537 3.71 -10.45 5.90
C GLU A 537 4.28 -9.49 6.94
N GLU A 538 3.43 -8.59 7.45
CA GLU A 538 3.79 -7.75 8.59
C GLU A 538 3.79 -8.55 9.90
N ASP A 539 4.41 -7.99 10.93
CA ASP A 539 4.42 -8.62 12.25
C ASP A 539 3.00 -8.84 12.78
N ILE A 540 2.72 -10.05 13.27
CA ILE A 540 1.46 -10.40 13.88
C ILE A 540 1.44 -9.88 15.32
N LEU A 541 0.61 -8.87 15.56
CA LEU A 541 0.48 -8.18 16.85
C LEU A 541 -0.88 -8.43 17.53
N PHE A 542 -1.56 -9.50 17.16
CA PHE A 542 -2.88 -9.89 17.68
C PHE A 542 -2.91 -11.39 17.99
N PRO A 543 -3.77 -11.86 18.91
CA PRO A 543 -3.85 -13.28 19.25
C PRO A 543 -4.48 -14.11 18.09
N PRO A 544 -4.39 -15.45 18.14
CA PRO A 544 -5.02 -16.33 17.15
C PRO A 544 -6.48 -15.97 16.88
N SER A 545 -6.84 -15.81 15.60
CA SER A 545 -8.14 -15.30 15.14
C SER A 545 -9.28 -16.32 15.22
N TYR A 546 -8.96 -17.61 15.43
CA TYR A 546 -9.92 -18.72 15.41
C TYR A 546 -9.47 -19.82 16.38
N PRO A 547 -10.38 -20.62 17.00
CA PRO A 547 -11.84 -20.58 16.91
C PRO A 547 -12.50 -19.89 18.11
N TYR A 548 -12.74 -18.58 18.06
CA TYR A 548 -13.46 -17.92 19.16
C TYR A 548 -14.88 -18.49 19.36
N SER A 549 -15.38 -18.38 20.59
CA SER A 549 -16.71 -18.77 21.00
C SER A 549 -17.79 -18.08 20.16
N GLU A 550 -18.80 -18.84 19.72
CA GLU A 550 -20.01 -18.30 19.10
C GLU A 550 -21.01 -17.76 20.16
N ASP A 551 -20.77 -18.01 21.45
CA ASP A 551 -21.50 -17.42 22.57
C ASP A 551 -20.96 -16.01 22.88
N TYR A 552 -21.75 -14.99 22.52
CA TYR A 552 -21.42 -13.57 22.68
C TYR A 552 -21.16 -13.15 24.13
N SER A 553 -21.62 -13.93 25.12
CA SER A 553 -21.32 -13.69 26.54
C SER A 553 -19.89 -14.09 26.93
N LYS A 554 -19.15 -14.79 26.06
CA LYS A 554 -17.80 -15.33 26.32
C LYS A 554 -16.82 -14.99 25.19
N PRO A 555 -16.61 -13.69 24.88
CA PRO A 555 -15.89 -13.27 23.69
C PRO A 555 -14.40 -13.62 23.69
N THR A 556 -13.81 -13.86 24.86
CA THR A 556 -12.40 -14.21 24.99
C THR A 556 -12.15 -15.72 24.99
N GLN A 557 -13.20 -16.56 24.99
CA GLN A 557 -13.05 -18.01 25.05
C GLN A 557 -12.86 -18.61 23.65
N TYR A 558 -11.98 -19.62 23.53
CA TYR A 558 -11.91 -20.43 22.32
C TYR A 558 -12.83 -21.64 22.43
N MET A 559 -13.51 -21.98 21.34
CA MET A 559 -14.21 -23.25 21.19
C MET A 559 -13.22 -24.41 21.20
N ASN A 560 -13.64 -25.55 21.71
CA ASN A 560 -12.83 -26.76 21.74
C ASN A 560 -12.85 -27.54 20.42
N THR A 561 -13.16 -26.92 19.28
CA THR A 561 -13.33 -27.62 18.00
C THR A 561 -11.99 -27.84 17.28
N ARG A 562 -11.07 -26.88 17.41
CA ARG A 562 -9.78 -26.83 16.71
C ARG A 562 -8.73 -26.17 17.59
N CYS A 563 -7.46 -26.48 17.33
CA CYS A 563 -6.35 -25.74 17.93
C CYS A 563 -6.45 -24.26 17.54
N PRO A 564 -6.35 -23.31 18.50
CA PRO A 564 -6.32 -21.89 18.16
C PRO A 564 -5.17 -21.57 17.19
N SER A 565 -5.45 -20.78 16.16
CA SER A 565 -4.49 -20.42 15.10
C SER A 565 -4.83 -19.09 14.40
N TRP A 566 -3.84 -18.47 13.76
CA TRP A 566 -4.02 -17.30 12.90
C TRP A 566 -4.47 -17.73 11.50
N CYS A 567 -5.77 -17.96 11.34
CA CYS A 567 -6.37 -18.38 10.07
C CYS A 567 -6.55 -17.22 9.09
N ASP A 568 -6.91 -16.05 9.62
CA ASP A 568 -7.28 -14.86 8.84
C ASP A 568 -6.09 -13.93 8.68
N ARG A 569 -5.58 -13.81 7.45
CA ARG A 569 -4.26 -13.20 7.17
C ARG A 569 -4.32 -12.18 6.06
N ILE A 570 -3.33 -11.29 6.05
CA ILE A 570 -3.06 -10.35 4.95
C ILE A 570 -1.61 -10.54 4.52
N LEU A 571 -1.41 -11.23 3.41
CA LEU A 571 -0.12 -11.50 2.80
C LEU A 571 0.04 -10.61 1.57
N MET A 572 1.26 -10.27 1.22
CA MET A 572 1.53 -9.37 0.09
C MET A 572 2.73 -9.83 -0.70
N SER A 573 2.76 -9.55 -2.00
CA SER A 573 3.98 -9.75 -2.80
C SER A 573 5.12 -8.86 -2.29
N HIS A 574 6.38 -9.24 -2.49
CA HIS A 574 7.53 -8.38 -2.17
C HIS A 574 7.42 -6.99 -2.82
N THR A 575 6.96 -6.92 -4.07
CA THR A 575 6.72 -5.65 -4.78
C THR A 575 5.57 -4.82 -4.20
N ALA A 576 4.62 -5.44 -3.49
CA ALA A 576 3.55 -4.73 -2.81
C ALA A 576 4.06 -4.16 -1.47
N GLN A 577 4.99 -4.84 -0.81
CA GLN A 577 5.65 -4.35 0.39
C GLN A 577 6.35 -3.02 0.16
N ASP A 578 7.00 -2.86 -1.00
CA ASP A 578 7.67 -1.61 -1.40
C ASP A 578 6.72 -0.41 -1.57
N ILE A 579 5.40 -0.64 -1.72
CA ILE A 579 4.40 0.41 -1.97
C ILE A 579 3.67 0.82 -0.67
N ILE A 580 3.82 0.04 0.40
CA ILE A 580 3.15 0.30 1.68
C ILE A 580 3.94 1.35 2.46
N HIS A 581 3.31 2.50 2.69
CA HIS A 581 3.80 3.50 3.61
C HIS A 581 2.83 3.62 4.79
N ARG A 582 3.24 3.15 5.97
CA ARG A 582 2.44 3.02 7.21
C ARG A 582 1.31 1.98 7.11
N PRO A 583 1.63 0.67 7.18
CA PRO A 583 0.60 -0.36 7.18
C PRO A 583 -0.34 -0.22 8.39
N VAL A 584 -1.64 -0.21 8.14
CA VAL A 584 -2.66 -0.56 9.12
C VAL A 584 -3.42 -1.74 8.56
N PHE A 585 -3.06 -2.94 9.02
CA PHE A 585 -3.73 -4.18 8.65
C PHE A 585 -4.65 -4.61 9.79
N LEU A 586 -5.92 -4.81 9.49
CA LEU A 586 -6.93 -5.19 10.48
C LEU A 586 -7.60 -6.49 10.01
N SER A 587 -7.34 -7.56 10.76
CA SER A 587 -8.03 -8.84 10.59
C SER A 587 -9.22 -8.85 11.55
N PHE A 588 -10.44 -8.95 11.00
CA PHE A 588 -11.66 -9.00 11.80
C PHE A 588 -12.06 -10.46 12.01
N ALA A 589 -11.59 -11.05 13.12
CA ALA A 589 -12.30 -12.19 13.70
C ALA A 589 -13.66 -11.71 14.24
N LEU A 590 -14.67 -12.60 14.24
CA LEU A 590 -15.94 -12.38 14.96
C LEU A 590 -15.63 -11.85 16.36
N LYS A 591 -16.00 -10.59 16.56
CA LYS A 591 -15.43 -9.56 17.43
C LYS A 591 -15.45 -9.82 18.95
N THR A 592 -14.53 -9.18 19.71
CA THR A 592 -14.80 -8.16 20.78
C THR A 592 -13.76 -8.15 21.93
N ASN A 593 -12.80 -7.23 21.88
CA ASN A 593 -12.48 -6.25 22.93
C ASN A 593 -11.21 -5.51 22.51
N GLY A 594 -11.31 -4.17 22.44
CA GLY A 594 -10.28 -3.32 21.88
C GLY A 594 -8.88 -3.63 22.37
N HIS A 595 -8.04 -4.10 21.46
CA HIS A 595 -6.58 -4.03 21.50
C HIS A 595 -6.06 -4.00 20.07
#